data_AF-A0A315EPD0-F1
#
_entry.id   AF-A0A315EPD0-F1
#
_cell.length_a   1.000
_cell.length_b   1.000
_cell.length_c   1.000
_cell.angle_alpha   90.00
_cell.angle_beta   90.00
_cell.angle_gamma   90.00
#
_symmetry.space_group_name_H-M   'P 1'
#
loop_
_entity.id
_entity.type
_entity.pdbx_description
1 polymer ?
#
loop_
_entity_poly.entity_id
_entity_poly.type
_entity_poly.pdbx_seq_one_letter_code
_entity_poly.pdbx_strand_id
1 'polypeptide(L)'
;MNTPHHNFGFCAVFKALKRCKWRGVVRGLLSSVVALMFCDAVLALDINQANEAELDSVKGMGPALSAKVLSARTQGSFKDWSDLMQRVSGIRQNKALHFSEQGLTVNGQAFRAKP
;
A
#
# COMPACT_ATOMS: atom_id res chain seq x y z
N MET A 1 23.22 58.96 -16.19
CA MET A 1 24.44 58.80 -17.01
C MET A 1 24.56 57.33 -17.37
N ASN A 2 24.52 57.03 -18.66
CA ASN A 2 24.26 55.73 -19.25
C ASN A 2 25.57 54.99 -19.58
N THR A 3 25.58 53.66 -19.43
CA THR A 3 26.60 52.77 -19.97
C THR A 3 26.30 52.47 -21.45
N PRO A 4 27.33 52.41 -22.33
CA PRO A 4 27.10 52.28 -23.76
C PRO A 4 26.99 50.81 -24.20
N HIS A 5 26.16 50.67 -25.22
CA HIS A 5 25.86 49.53 -26.07
C HIS A 5 27.04 49.18 -27.02
N HIS A 6 27.20 47.90 -27.34
CA HIS A 6 27.81 47.38 -28.58
C HIS A 6 27.69 45.84 -28.60
N ASN A 7 27.49 45.13 -29.69
CA ASN A 7 26.93 45.39 -31.01
C ASN A 7 26.67 43.99 -31.59
N PHE A 8 25.59 43.84 -32.34
CA PHE A 8 25.20 42.63 -33.06
C PHE A 8 26.11 42.38 -34.26
N GLY A 9 26.29 41.11 -34.63
CA GLY A 9 26.84 40.76 -35.93
C GLY A 9 26.79 39.26 -36.23
N PHE A 10 25.76 38.86 -36.99
CA PHE A 10 25.80 37.98 -38.18
C PHE A 10 26.40 36.55 -38.05
N CYS A 11 26.00 35.50 -38.75
CA CYS A 11 24.85 35.06 -39.53
C CYS A 11 25.26 33.64 -40.02
N ALA A 12 24.33 32.69 -39.99
CA ALA A 12 24.31 31.43 -40.75
C ALA A 12 25.52 30.46 -40.68
N VAL A 13 25.25 29.17 -40.49
CA VAL A 13 25.43 28.17 -41.56
C VAL A 13 24.76 26.86 -41.13
N PHE A 14 23.80 26.49 -41.96
CA PHE A 14 23.05 25.26 -41.97
C PHE A 14 23.93 24.02 -42.13
N LYS A 15 23.45 22.90 -41.56
CA LYS A 15 23.68 21.51 -42.00
C LYS A 15 25.12 20.99 -41.93
N ALA A 16 25.35 20.00 -41.07
CA ALA A 16 25.70 18.65 -41.54
C ALA A 16 25.99 17.67 -40.39
N LEU A 17 25.14 16.63 -40.33
CA LEU A 17 25.55 15.23 -40.30
C LEU A 17 26.28 14.69 -39.05
N LYS A 18 25.44 14.05 -38.21
CA LYS A 18 25.53 12.65 -37.74
C LYS A 18 26.91 11.99 -37.71
N ARG A 19 27.11 11.32 -36.55
CA ARG A 19 28.10 10.28 -36.20
C ARG A 19 29.25 10.84 -35.37
N CYS A 20 29.13 10.76 -34.03
CA CYS A 20 30.27 10.58 -33.12
C CYS A 20 29.95 10.51 -31.62
N LYS A 21 28.70 10.65 -31.16
CA LYS A 21 28.40 10.55 -29.71
C LYS A 21 27.80 9.21 -29.28
N TRP A 22 28.28 8.13 -29.90
CA TRP A 22 28.08 6.73 -29.50
C TRP A 22 28.96 6.37 -28.28
N ARG A 23 29.00 7.27 -27.28
CA ARG A 23 29.78 7.15 -26.01
C ARG A 23 29.05 7.74 -24.79
N GLY A 24 27.91 8.41 -24.99
CA GLY A 24 27.14 9.05 -23.91
C GLY A 24 26.10 8.15 -23.22
N VAL A 25 25.89 6.91 -23.69
CA VAL A 25 24.80 6.04 -23.24
C VAL A 25 25.23 5.08 -22.11
N VAL A 26 26.53 4.97 -21.80
CA VAL A 26 27.03 3.96 -20.83
C VAL A 26 27.39 4.56 -19.46
N ARG A 27 27.53 5.89 -19.32
CA ARG A 27 27.85 6.57 -18.03
C ARG A 27 26.67 7.27 -17.36
N GLY A 28 25.47 7.20 -17.93
CA GLY A 28 24.22 7.61 -17.25
C GLY A 28 23.49 6.43 -16.59
N LEU A 29 24.06 5.22 -16.64
CA LEU A 29 23.39 3.97 -16.31
C LEU A 29 23.53 3.55 -14.83
N LEU A 30 24.19 4.33 -13.97
CA LEU A 30 24.41 4.00 -12.55
C LEU A 30 23.54 4.81 -11.56
N SER A 31 22.76 5.79 -12.00
CA SER A 31 21.87 6.57 -11.10
C SER A 31 20.38 6.33 -11.33
N SER A 32 19.97 5.33 -12.13
CA SER A 32 18.58 5.11 -12.51
C SER A 32 17.99 3.76 -12.06
N VAL A 33 18.52 3.12 -11.01
CA VAL A 33 18.08 1.77 -10.58
C VAL A 33 17.49 1.70 -9.16
N VAL A 34 17.52 2.77 -8.35
CA VAL A 34 16.89 2.78 -7.00
C VAL A 34 15.57 3.55 -7.03
N ALA A 35 14.66 3.12 -7.91
CA ALA A 35 13.25 3.54 -7.89
C ALA A 35 12.35 2.31 -8.11
N LEU A 36 12.75 1.16 -7.53
CA LEU A 36 11.88 0.01 -7.44
C LEU A 36 10.84 0.30 -6.36
N MET A 37 9.73 0.87 -6.85
CA MET A 37 8.42 0.96 -6.24
C MET A 37 8.15 -0.20 -5.29
N PHE A 38 8.08 0.09 -3.99
CA PHE A 38 7.41 -0.77 -3.03
C PHE A 38 5.90 -0.70 -3.34
N CYS A 39 5.41 -1.65 -4.14
CA CYS A 39 3.98 -1.92 -4.20
C CYS A 39 3.64 -2.83 -3.01
N ASP A 40 3.40 -2.23 -1.83
CA ASP A 40 2.70 -2.92 -0.76
C ASP A 40 1.27 -3.14 -1.24
N ALA A 41 1.00 -4.30 -1.83
CA ALA A 41 -0.36 -4.77 -2.00
C ALA A 41 -0.90 -5.05 -0.59
N VAL A 42 -1.55 -4.06 0.01
CA VAL A 42 -2.36 -4.24 1.22
C VAL A 42 -3.55 -5.10 0.81
N LEU A 43 -3.34 -6.41 0.75
CA LEU A 43 -4.41 -7.38 0.67
C LEU A 43 -5.21 -7.25 1.96
N ALA A 44 -6.51 -7.03 1.80
CA ALA A 44 -7.43 -7.05 2.93
C ALA A 44 -7.32 -8.42 3.61
N LEU A 45 -7.02 -8.42 4.91
CA LEU A 45 -6.90 -9.65 5.68
C LEU A 45 -8.31 -10.19 5.94
N ASP A 46 -8.60 -11.39 5.45
CA ASP A 46 -9.89 -12.01 5.69
C ASP A 46 -9.85 -12.88 6.96
N ILE A 47 -10.78 -12.68 7.89
CA ILE A 47 -10.78 -13.40 9.16
C ILE A 47 -11.08 -14.89 9.04
N ASN A 48 -11.61 -15.37 7.91
CA ASN A 48 -11.84 -16.79 7.66
C ASN A 48 -10.62 -17.46 6.99
N GLN A 49 -9.67 -16.68 6.48
CA GLN A 49 -8.43 -17.17 5.87
C GLN A 49 -7.18 -16.86 6.70
N ALA A 50 -7.23 -15.85 7.57
CA ALA A 50 -6.08 -15.41 8.36
C ALA A 50 -5.52 -16.52 9.25
N ASN A 51 -4.20 -16.53 9.37
CA ASN A 51 -3.44 -17.35 10.30
C ASN A 51 -3.37 -16.71 11.71
N GLU A 52 -2.98 -17.48 12.72
CA GLU A 52 -2.86 -17.03 14.12
C GLU A 52 -1.96 -15.79 14.25
N ALA A 53 -0.78 -15.82 13.63
CA ALA A 53 0.18 -14.72 13.67
C ALA A 53 -0.35 -13.46 12.99
N GLU A 54 -1.12 -13.60 11.90
CA GLU A 54 -1.71 -12.46 11.20
C GLU A 54 -2.81 -11.82 12.06
N LEU A 55 -3.66 -12.64 12.68
CA LEU A 55 -4.69 -12.15 13.61
C LEU A 55 -4.07 -11.48 14.84
N ASP A 56 -3.00 -12.03 15.39
CA ASP A 56 -2.29 -11.44 16.53
C ASP A 56 -1.60 -10.12 16.16
N SER A 57 -1.11 -10.00 14.93
CA SER A 57 -0.49 -8.77 14.42
C SER A 57 -1.47 -7.60 14.28
N VAL A 58 -2.79 -7.87 14.24
CA VAL A 58 -3.82 -6.82 14.20
C VAL A 58 -3.81 -6.03 15.50
N LYS A 59 -3.57 -4.72 15.39
CA LYS A 59 -3.43 -3.84 16.55
C LYS A 59 -4.69 -3.89 17.41
N GLY A 60 -4.52 -4.39 18.64
CA GLY A 60 -5.58 -4.48 19.63
C GLY A 60 -6.43 -5.75 19.58
N MET A 61 -6.06 -6.75 18.77
CA MET A 61 -6.57 -8.13 18.89
C MET A 61 -5.81 -8.86 20.02
N GLY A 62 -4.51 -9.08 19.84
CA GLY A 62 -3.67 -9.79 20.82
C GLY A 62 -3.99 -11.28 20.95
N PRO A 63 -3.17 -12.05 21.69
CA PRO A 63 -3.18 -13.52 21.65
C PRO A 63 -4.46 -14.11 22.24
N ALA A 64 -5.09 -13.40 23.18
CA ALA A 64 -6.33 -13.84 23.81
C ALA A 64 -7.54 -13.74 22.87
N LEU A 65 -7.61 -12.72 22.00
CA LEU A 65 -8.72 -12.59 21.05
C LEU A 65 -8.49 -13.44 19.80
N SER A 66 -7.26 -13.51 19.28
CA SER A 66 -6.92 -14.35 18.13
C SER A 66 -7.21 -15.83 18.43
N ALA A 67 -6.84 -16.33 19.62
CA ALA A 67 -7.17 -17.69 20.05
C ALA A 67 -8.69 -17.96 20.10
N LYS A 68 -9.48 -16.97 20.53
CA LYS A 68 -10.96 -17.09 20.53
C LYS A 68 -11.54 -17.10 19.12
N VAL A 69 -10.99 -16.31 18.20
CA VAL A 69 -11.39 -16.31 16.79
C VAL A 69 -11.12 -17.68 16.17
N LEU A 70 -9.93 -18.24 16.41
CA LEU A 70 -9.57 -19.59 15.93
C LEU A 70 -10.48 -20.66 16.54
N SER A 71 -10.73 -20.58 17.85
CA SER A 71 -11.64 -21.49 18.55
C SER A 71 -13.06 -21.41 17.98
N ALA A 72 -13.56 -20.22 17.69
CA ALA A 72 -14.85 -20.07 17.03
C ALA A 72 -14.81 -20.65 15.60
N ARG A 73 -13.77 -20.43 14.81
CA ARG A 73 -13.66 -20.99 13.45
C ARG A 73 -13.78 -22.51 13.42
N THR A 74 -13.42 -23.23 14.48
CA THR A 74 -13.61 -24.70 14.58
C THR A 74 -15.06 -25.15 14.39
N GLN A 75 -16.05 -24.32 14.75
CA GLN A 75 -17.47 -24.65 14.57
C GLN A 75 -17.98 -24.29 13.17
N GLY A 76 -17.18 -23.58 12.37
CA GLY A 76 -17.54 -23.10 11.04
C GLY A 76 -17.07 -21.66 10.78
N SER A 77 -16.88 -21.34 9.50
CA SER A 77 -16.53 -20.01 9.00
C SER A 77 -17.58 -18.97 9.40
N PHE A 78 -17.13 -17.74 9.67
CA PHE A 78 -18.01 -16.63 9.97
C PHE A 78 -18.75 -16.18 8.72
N LYS A 79 -20.05 -15.91 8.86
CA LYS A 79 -20.88 -15.40 7.76
C LYS A 79 -20.67 -13.90 7.57
N ASP A 80 -20.83 -13.16 8.66
CA ASP A 80 -20.77 -11.70 8.70
C ASP A 80 -20.18 -11.23 10.04
N TRP A 81 -19.90 -9.93 10.14
CA TRP A 81 -19.43 -9.30 11.37
C TRP A 81 -20.34 -9.50 12.59
N SER A 82 -21.66 -9.60 12.38
CA SER A 82 -22.60 -9.87 13.48
C SER A 82 -22.38 -11.26 14.07
N ASP A 83 -22.21 -12.28 13.22
CA ASP A 83 -21.94 -13.66 13.64
C ASP A 83 -20.61 -13.74 14.41
N LEU A 84 -19.60 -13.06 13.90
CA LEU A 84 -18.31 -12.91 14.57
C LEU A 84 -18.45 -12.28 15.96
N MET A 85 -19.18 -11.17 16.09
CA MET A 85 -19.37 -10.49 17.39
C MET A 85 -20.21 -11.32 18.38
N GLN A 86 -21.13 -12.14 17.89
CA GLN A 86 -21.92 -13.05 18.71
C GLN A 86 -21.09 -14.21 19.25
N ARG A 87 -20.18 -14.75 18.44
CA ARG A 87 -19.40 -15.96 18.77
C ARG A 87 -18.09 -15.63 19.49
N VAL A 88 -17.46 -14.51 19.16
CA VAL A 88 -16.17 -14.10 19.73
C VAL A 88 -16.37 -13.02 20.79
N SER A 89 -16.24 -13.41 22.06
CA SER A 89 -16.33 -12.49 23.19
C SER A 89 -15.17 -11.48 23.21
N GLY A 90 -15.50 -10.18 23.20
CA GLY A 90 -14.53 -9.08 23.23
C GLY A 90 -14.43 -8.29 21.93
N ILE A 91 -15.02 -8.78 20.84
CA ILE A 91 -15.22 -7.99 19.61
C ILE A 91 -16.62 -7.38 19.67
N ARG A 92 -16.68 -6.06 19.59
CA ARG A 92 -17.89 -5.21 19.58
C ARG A 92 -17.74 -4.16 18.50
N GLN A 93 -18.77 -3.35 18.26
CA GLN A 93 -18.82 -2.31 17.24
C GLN A 93 -17.52 -1.47 17.17
N ASN A 94 -17.03 -0.93 18.28
CA ASN A 94 -15.79 -0.11 18.28
C ASN A 94 -14.56 -0.89 17.80
N LYS A 95 -14.37 -2.13 18.28
CA LYS A 95 -13.25 -2.98 17.87
C LYS A 95 -13.40 -3.43 16.41
N ALA A 96 -14.62 -3.79 15.98
CA ALA A 96 -14.92 -4.18 14.62
C ALA A 96 -14.66 -3.04 13.62
N LEU A 97 -15.00 -1.79 13.99
CA LEU A 97 -14.63 -0.59 13.22
C LEU A 97 -13.11 -0.49 13.09
N HIS A 98 -12.38 -0.49 14.21
CA HIS A 98 -10.92 -0.39 14.19
C HIS A 98 -10.23 -1.52 13.42
N PHE A 99 -10.75 -2.74 13.49
CA PHE A 99 -10.20 -3.85 12.72
C PHE A 99 -10.50 -3.70 11.24
N SER A 100 -11.70 -3.24 10.89
CA SER A 100 -12.04 -2.95 9.50
C SER A 100 -11.26 -1.80 8.90
N GLU A 101 -10.94 -0.76 9.69
CA GLU A 101 -10.04 0.34 9.30
C GLU A 101 -8.61 -0.15 9.05
N GLN A 102 -8.20 -1.20 9.76
CA GLN A 102 -6.92 -1.89 9.55
C GLN A 102 -6.95 -2.88 8.37
N GLY A 103 -8.07 -2.97 7.64
CA GLY A 103 -8.22 -3.86 6.50
C GLY A 103 -8.62 -5.28 6.84
N LEU A 104 -9.03 -5.57 8.09
CA LEU A 104 -9.67 -6.85 8.42
C LEU A 104 -11.07 -6.90 7.79
N THR A 105 -11.41 -8.02 7.18
CA THR A 105 -12.70 -8.25 6.53
C THR A 105 -13.28 -9.61 6.89
N VAL A 106 -14.59 -9.77 6.67
CA VAL A 106 -15.29 -11.06 6.80
C VAL A 106 -15.90 -11.40 5.45
N ASN A 107 -15.40 -12.43 4.78
CA ASN A 107 -15.77 -12.79 3.40
C ASN A 107 -15.62 -11.59 2.44
N GLY A 108 -14.56 -10.80 2.61
CA GLY A 108 -14.31 -9.57 1.84
C GLY A 108 -15.22 -8.38 2.20
N GLN A 109 -16.09 -8.51 3.20
CA GLN A 109 -16.92 -7.41 3.68
C GLN A 109 -16.22 -6.66 4.81
N ALA A 110 -16.02 -5.35 4.63
CA ALA A 110 -15.61 -4.42 5.68
C ALA A 110 -16.76 -4.16 6.67
N PHE A 111 -16.44 -3.86 7.94
CA PHE A 111 -17.45 -3.52 8.93
C PHE A 111 -18.03 -2.14 8.64
N ARG A 112 -19.36 -2.05 8.52
CA ARG A 112 -20.08 -0.79 8.43
C ARG A 112 -20.96 -0.64 9.65
N ALA A 113 -20.66 0.34 10.51
CA ALA A 113 -21.60 0.74 11.55
C ALA A 113 -22.86 1.29 10.87
N LYS A 114 -24.02 0.80 11.30
CA LYS A 114 -25.30 1.41 10.92
C LYS A 114 -25.37 2.79 11.60
N PRO A 115 -25.76 3.86 10.88
CA PRO A 115 -25.91 5.19 11.45
C PRO A 115 -26.96 5.22 12.58
#